data_AF-A0ABD3L0V1-F1
#
_entry.id   AF-A0ABD3L0V1-F1
#
_cell.length_a   1.000
_cell.length_b   1.000
_cell.length_c   1.000
_cell.angle_alpha   90.00
_cell.angle_beta   90.00
_cell.angle_gamma   90.00
#
_symmetry.space_group_name_H-M   'P 1'
#
loop_
_entity.id
_entity.type
_entity.pdbx_description
1 polymer ?
#
loop_
_entity_poly.entity_id
_entity_poly.type
_entity_poly.pdbx_seq_one_letter_code
_entity_poly.pdbx_strand_id
1 'polypeptide(L)' 'MQALFRIGKGELPPIPDSLSTDAQDFILTCLEVNPNNRPSAAQLLDHPFVRKPPTSSGFASPHSDNISP' A
#
# COMPACT_ATOMS: atom_id res chain seq x y z
N MET A 1 1.33 -17.97 -21.50
CA MET A 1 1.70 -16.83 -20.63
C MET A 1 0.57 -15.81 -20.64
N GLN A 2 -0.28 -15.75 -19.62
CA GLN A 2 -1.43 -14.82 -19.61
C GLN A 2 -1.16 -13.56 -18.78
N ALA A 3 -0.40 -13.66 -17.68
CA ALA A 3 -0.14 -12.53 -16.77
C ALA A 3 0.49 -11.32 -17.50
N LEU A 4 1.57 -11.52 -18.26
CA LEU A 4 2.24 -10.43 -19.00
C LEU A 4 1.30 -9.74 -19.99
N PHE A 5 0.44 -10.50 -20.68
CA PHE A 5 -0.52 -9.96 -21.64
C PHE A 5 -1.61 -9.12 -20.96
N ARG A 6 -2.13 -9.62 -19.83
CA ARG A 6 -3.13 -8.91 -19.01
C ARG A 6 -2.56 -7.62 -18.41
N ILE A 7 -1.31 -7.66 -17.93
CA ILE A 7 -0.57 -6.48 -17.46
C ILE A 7 -0.39 -5.46 -18.59
N GLY A 8 0.03 -5.91 -19.78
CA GLY A 8 0.19 -5.04 -20.94
C GLY A 8 -1.11 -4.37 -21.41
N LYS A 9 -2.27 -4.98 -21.12
CA LYS A 9 -3.60 -4.39 -21.32
C LYS A 9 -4.06 -3.47 -20.21
N GLY A 10 -3.35 -3.42 -19.08
CA GLY A 10 -3.81 -2.73 -17.87
C GLY A 10 -4.98 -3.44 -17.18
N GLU A 11 -5.15 -4.75 -17.39
CA GLU A 11 -6.17 -5.50 -16.66
C GLU A 11 -5.74 -5.68 -15.20
N LEU A 12 -6.55 -5.15 -14.28
CA LEU A 12 -6.32 -5.31 -12.85
C LEU A 12 -6.59 -6.76 -12.39
N PRO A 13 -5.82 -7.27 -11.43
CA PRO A 13 -6.15 -8.53 -10.79
C PRO A 13 -7.46 -8.38 -10.00
N PRO A 14 -8.22 -9.48 -9.82
CA PRO A 14 -9.37 -9.46 -8.93
C PRO A 14 -8.90 -9.15 -7.49
N ILE A 15 -9.55 -8.19 -6.85
CA ILE A 15 -9.30 -7.84 -5.45
C ILE A 15 -10.13 -8.76 -4.55
N PRO A 16 -9.55 -9.40 -3.53
CA PRO A 16 -10.30 -10.26 -2.63
C PRO A 16 -11.29 -9.48 -1.76
N ASP A 17 -12.53 -9.98 -1.64
CA ASP A 17 -13.58 -9.41 -0.77
C ASP A 17 -13.28 -9.54 0.73
N SER A 18 -12.29 -10.37 1.10
CA SER A 18 -11.84 -10.54 2.48
C SER A 18 -11.07 -9.33 3.02
N LEU A 19 -10.65 -8.42 2.15
CA LEU A 19 -9.93 -7.21 2.52
C LEU A 19 -10.89 -6.11 2.98
N SER A 20 -10.44 -5.26 3.89
CA SER A 20 -11.20 -4.06 4.25
C SER A 20 -11.36 -3.12 3.06
N THR A 21 -12.43 -2.32 3.05
CA THR A 21 -12.68 -1.34 1.98
C THR A 21 -11.47 -0.45 1.72
N ASP A 22 -10.82 0.07 2.78
CA ASP A 22 -9.61 0.90 2.64
C ASP A 22 -8.43 0.14 2.02
N ALA A 23 -8.27 -1.15 2.31
CA ALA A 23 -7.20 -1.96 1.73
C ALA A 23 -7.45 -2.22 0.24
N GLN A 24 -8.69 -2.50 -0.13
CA GLN A 24 -9.10 -2.69 -1.53
C GLN A 24 -8.87 -1.39 -2.33
N ASP A 25 -9.32 -0.26 -1.78
CA ASP A 25 -9.16 1.06 -2.39
C ASP A 25 -7.68 1.45 -2.55
N PHE A 26 -6.87 1.17 -1.53
CA PHE A 26 -5.42 1.41 -1.60
C PHE A 26 -4.74 0.61 -2.71
N ILE A 27 -5.08 -0.67 -2.86
CA ILE A 27 -4.51 -1.51 -3.92
C ILE A 27 -4.89 -0.98 -5.30
N LEU A 28 -6.17 -0.63 -5.51
CA LEU A 28 -6.64 -0.06 -6.77
C LEU A 28 -5.92 1.25 -7.09
N THR A 29 -5.75 2.11 -6.09
CA THR A 29 -5.02 3.37 -6.22
C THR A 29 -3.55 3.15 -6.61
N CYS A 30 -2.88 2.13 -6.04
CA CYS A 30 -1.49 1.78 -6.39
C CYS A 30 -1.35 1.23 -7.82
N LEU A 31 -2.38 0.52 -8.28
CA LEU A 31 -2.45 -0.12 -9.59
C LEU A 31 -3.14 0.73 -10.66
N GLU A 32 -3.31 2.05 -10.43
CA GLU A 32 -3.86 2.98 -11.42
C GLU A 32 -3.15 2.83 -12.78
N VAL A 33 -3.95 2.48 -13.79
CA VAL A 33 -3.48 2.11 -15.14
C VAL A 33 -3.06 3.36 -15.91
N ASN A 34 -3.78 4.46 -15.73
CA ASN A 34 -3.43 5.73 -16.36
C ASN A 34 -2.28 6.38 -15.59
N PRO A 35 -1.07 6.50 -16.16
CA PRO A 35 0.09 7.05 -15.46
C PRO A 35 -0.13 8.50 -14.99
N ASN A 36 -1.00 9.27 -15.66
CA ASN A 36 -1.29 10.65 -15.27
C ASN A 36 -2.17 10.75 -14.02
N ASN A 37 -2.94 9.70 -13.73
CA ASN A 37 -3.78 9.62 -12.53
C ASN A 37 -3.05 8.96 -11.36
N ARG A 38 -1.88 8.36 -11.61
CA ARG A 38 -1.14 7.59 -10.61
C ARG A 38 -0.60 8.53 -9.52
N PRO A 39 -1.03 8.36 -8.26
CA PRO A 39 -0.56 9.22 -7.19
C PRO A 39 0.92 8.98 -6.89
N SER A 40 1.56 10.03 -6.38
CA SER A 40 2.91 9.94 -5.84
C SER A 40 2.95 9.07 -4.58
N ALA A 41 4.13 8.56 -4.25
CA ALA A 41 4.34 7.84 -3.00
C ALA A 41 3.91 8.66 -1.77
N ALA A 42 4.16 9.98 -1.78
CA ALA A 42 3.73 10.87 -0.68
C ALA A 42 2.20 10.89 -0.52
N GLN A 43 1.45 10.93 -1.62
CA GLN A 43 -0.02 10.87 -1.58
C GLN A 43 -0.53 9.49 -1.13
N LEU A 44 0.14 8.40 -1.54
CA LEU A 44 -0.20 7.04 -1.09
C LEU A 44 0.04 6.86 0.41
N LEU A 45 1.11 7.44 0.97
CA LEU A 45 1.38 7.42 2.41
C LEU A 45 0.30 8.17 3.22
N ASP A 46 -0.41 9.10 2.58
CA ASP A 46 -1.55 9.82 3.16
C ASP A 46 -2.87 9.06 3.09
N HIS A 47 -2.91 7.87 2.49
CA HIS A 47 -4.11 7.06 2.38
C HIS A 47 -4.57 6.51 3.75
N PRO A 48 -5.89 6.45 4.05
CA PRO A 48 -6.41 5.92 5.32
C PRO A 48 -5.91 4.53 5.70
N PHE A 49 -5.69 3.67 4.71
CA PHE A 49 -5.11 2.33 4.91
C PHE A 49 -3.73 2.38 5.59
N VAL A 50 -2.88 3.34 5.21
CA VAL A 50 -1.50 3.48 5.70
C VAL A 50 -1.42 4.39 6.92
N ARG A 51 -2.22 5.47 6.95
CA ARG A 51 -2.23 6.44 8.05
C ARG A 51 -2.79 5.88 9.35
N LYS A 52 -3.57 4.80 9.31
CA LYS A 52 -4.02 4.12 10.52
C LYS A 52 -2.79 3.59 11.24
N PRO A 53 -2.48 4.08 12.46
CA PRO A 53 -1.41 3.48 13.23
C PRO A 53 -1.73 2.00 13.38
N PRO A 54 -0.77 1.08 13.20
CA PRO A 54 -0.99 -0.29 13.62
C PRO A 54 -1.44 -0.20 15.07
N THR A 55 -2.65 -0.68 15.37
CA THR A 55 -3.13 -0.83 16.74
C THR A 55 -1.99 -1.46 17.51
N SER A 56 -1.37 -0.68 18.40
CA SER A 56 0.00 -0.91 18.83
C SER A 56 0.08 -2.20 19.63
N SER A 57 0.35 -3.30 18.94
CA SER A 57 0.93 -4.48 19.53
C SER A 57 2.29 -4.66 18.86
N GLY A 58 3.28 -3.92 19.38
CA GLY A 58 4.63 -4.45 19.51
C GLY A 58 5.63 -4.32 18.36
N PHE A 59 5.64 -3.25 17.56
CA PHE A 59 6.87 -2.85 16.85
C PHE A 59 7.53 -1.65 17.53
N ALA A 60 7.69 -1.72 18.86
CA ALA A 60 8.69 -0.90 19.53
C ALA A 60 10.05 -1.49 19.15
N SER A 61 10.70 -0.92 18.14
CA SER A 61 12.13 -1.14 17.93
C SER A 61 12.85 -0.67 19.20
N PRO A 62 13.58 -1.54 19.92
CA PRO A 62 14.39 -1.09 21.04
C PRO A 62 15.58 -0.33 20.46
N HIS A 63 15.45 0.98 20.29
CA HIS A 63 16.60 1.84 20.06
C HIS A 63 17.30 2.01 21.41
N SER A 64 18.26 1.13 21.69
CA SER A 64 19.18 1.30 22.81
C SER A 64 20.22 2.36 22.41
N ASP A 65 19.88 3.63 22.58
CA ASP A 65 20.88 4.69 22.74
C ASP A 65 21.57 4.47 24.09
N ASN A 66 22.68 3.74 24.10
CA ASN A 66 23.66 3.84 25.17
C ASN A 66 24.81 4.74 24.69
N ILE A 67 24.57 6.05 24.74
CA ILE A 67 25.64 7.03 24.89
C ILE A 67 25.79 7.29 26.38
N SER A 68 26.92 6.88 26.92
CA SER A 68 27.50 7.43 28.14
C SER A 68 29.03 7.38 28.00
N PRO A 69 29.74 8.42 28.46
CA PRO A 69 31.17 8.61 28.23
C PRO A 69 32.05 7.58 28.95
#